data_AF-A0A820JYW3-F1
#
_entry.id   AF-A0A820JYW3-F1
#
_cell.length_a   1.000
_cell.length_b   1.000
_cell.length_c   1.000
_cell.angle_alpha   90.00
_cell.angle_beta   90.00
_cell.angle_gamma   90.00
#
_symmetry.space_group_name_H-M   'P 1'
#
loop_
_entity.id
_entity.type
_entity.pdbx_description
1 polymer ?
#
loop_
_entity_poly.entity_id
_entity_poly.type
_entity_poly.pdbx_seq_one_letter_code
_entity_poly.pdbx_strand_id
1 'polypeptide(L)'
;MYATRTTDERVAIVRLFSKFESASKVQRQWSNHFDTTPPHLVTISSINRKFDENGTVEDLPRSGRPTILSEEKLDEIEEMVTSNPQLSIRQGAARVGISKTTYQVAMKQFHFKPYRPALIVDLSEDDFDRGSELCESWIEKFENDPDLIDCIFWSDEAKFNMNTTVNRHNCTYWAKKIHTKKLKYQIHNKESWFGAD
;
A
#
# COMPACT_ATOMS: atom_id res chain seq x y z
N MET A 1 31.86 5.07 18.56
CA MET A 1 31.47 4.31 17.34
C MET A 1 32.73 3.79 16.70
N TYR A 2 32.96 2.47 16.67
CA TYR A 2 34.05 1.90 15.87
C TYR A 2 33.54 1.74 14.44
N ALA A 3 34.28 2.25 13.46
CA ALA A 3 33.96 2.06 12.05
C ALA A 3 33.94 0.57 11.70
N THR A 4 32.92 0.15 10.93
CA THR A 4 32.86 -1.20 10.35
C THR A 4 34.06 -1.40 9.42
N ARG A 5 34.85 -2.44 9.69
CA ARG A 5 36.02 -2.80 8.87
C ARG A 5 35.62 -3.18 7.46
N THR A 6 36.40 -2.73 6.48
CA THR A 6 36.18 -3.07 5.07
C THR A 6 36.44 -4.56 4.81
N THR A 7 35.92 -5.09 3.72
CA THR A 7 36.18 -6.48 3.29
C THR A 7 37.67 -6.74 3.09
N ASP A 8 38.39 -5.82 2.44
CA ASP A 8 39.84 -5.92 2.21
C ASP A 8 40.65 -5.99 3.52
N GLU A 9 40.28 -5.16 4.50
CA GLU A 9 40.90 -5.18 5.83
C GLU A 9 40.72 -6.54 6.50
N ARG A 10 39.52 -7.11 6.43
CA ARG A 10 39.23 -8.42 7.04
C ARG A 10 39.95 -9.57 6.30
N VAL A 11 40.06 -9.51 4.97
CA VAL A 11 40.83 -10.49 4.18
C VAL A 11 42.31 -10.46 4.56
N ALA A 12 42.87 -9.27 4.75
CA ALA A 12 44.25 -9.12 5.20
C ALA A 12 44.47 -9.67 6.61
N ILE A 13 43.50 -9.50 7.52
CA ILE A 13 43.54 -10.12 8.86
C ILE A 13 43.67 -11.64 8.75
N VAL A 14 42.82 -12.29 7.95
CA VAL A 14 42.84 -13.76 7.77
C VAL A 14 44.20 -14.20 7.20
N ARG A 15 44.68 -13.55 6.14
CA ARG A 15 45.99 -13.87 5.51
C ARG A 15 47.16 -13.72 6.48
N LEU A 16 47.19 -12.63 7.25
CA LEU A 16 48.24 -12.40 8.25
C LEU A 16 48.13 -13.39 9.40
N PHE A 17 46.91 -13.75 9.81
CA PHE A 17 46.69 -14.71 10.87
C PHE A 17 47.16 -16.11 10.47
N SER A 18 46.89 -16.55 9.23
CA SER A 18 47.43 -17.83 8.71
C SER A 18 48.96 -17.85 8.64
N LYS A 19 49.61 -16.69 8.49
CA LYS A 19 51.09 -16.61 8.43
C LYS A 19 51.74 -16.62 9.82
N PHE A 20 51.12 -16.01 10.81
CA PHE A 20 51.75 -15.74 12.11
C PHE A 20 51.13 -16.49 13.29
N GLU A 21 49.94 -17.07 13.10
CA GLU A 21 49.15 -17.81 14.09
C GLU A 21 48.96 -17.04 15.42
N SER A 22 49.00 -15.71 15.38
CA SER A 22 48.99 -14.87 16.57
C SER A 22 48.37 -13.51 16.31
N ALA A 23 47.27 -13.21 17.00
CA ALA A 23 46.56 -11.93 16.88
C ALA A 23 47.47 -10.73 17.19
N SER A 24 48.37 -10.86 18.16
CA SER A 24 49.32 -9.80 18.53
C SER A 24 50.34 -9.50 17.43
N LYS A 25 50.79 -10.52 16.70
CA LYS A 25 51.68 -10.34 15.54
C LYS A 25 50.94 -9.70 14.37
N VAL A 26 49.70 -10.12 14.12
CA VAL A 26 48.82 -9.51 13.10
C VAL A 26 48.59 -8.03 13.38
N GLN A 27 48.29 -7.67 14.64
CA GLN A 27 48.08 -6.28 15.04
C GLN A 27 49.33 -5.41 14.86
N ARG A 28 50.53 -5.94 15.19
CA ARG A 28 51.81 -5.23 14.98
C ARG A 28 52.12 -5.02 13.51
N GLN A 29 51.83 -6.02 12.67
CA GLN A 29 52.05 -5.98 11.23
C GLN A 29 50.99 -5.13 10.48
N TRP A 30 49.96 -4.66 11.17
CA TRP A 30 48.87 -3.87 10.58
C TRP A 30 49.38 -2.60 9.89
N SER A 31 50.27 -1.86 10.57
CA SER A 31 50.84 -0.60 10.07
C SER A 31 51.64 -0.73 8.77
N ASN A 32 52.06 -1.94 8.40
CA ASN A 32 52.77 -2.20 7.14
C ASN A 32 51.82 -2.34 5.94
N HIS A 33 50.52 -2.54 6.19
CA HIS A 33 49.53 -2.81 5.17
C HIS A 33 48.43 -1.75 5.09
N PHE A 34 48.10 -1.07 6.19
CA PHE A 34 47.04 -0.07 6.26
C PHE A 34 47.42 1.11 7.17
N ASP A 35 47.00 2.32 6.77
CA ASP A 35 47.11 3.55 7.57
C ASP A 35 45.98 3.69 8.62
N THR A 36 45.10 2.69 8.74
CA THR A 36 43.99 2.69 9.69
C THR A 36 44.42 2.24 11.08
N THR A 37 43.66 2.62 12.10
CA THR A 37 43.93 2.16 13.47
C THR A 37 43.92 0.62 13.52
N PRO A 38 44.89 -0.04 14.18
CA PRO A 38 44.93 -1.49 14.25
C PRO A 38 43.67 -2.06 14.92
N PRO A 39 43.07 -3.14 14.39
CA PRO A 39 41.95 -3.79 15.03
C PRO A 39 42.37 -4.37 16.39
N HIS A 40 41.41 -4.42 17.32
CA HIS A 40 41.67 -5.01 18.64
C HIS A 40 41.93 -6.52 18.52
N LEU A 41 42.74 -7.08 19.43
CA LEU A 41 43.10 -8.50 19.40
C LEU A 41 41.87 -9.42 19.36
N VAL A 42 40.83 -9.08 20.14
CA VAL A 42 39.55 -9.81 20.17
C VAL A 42 38.84 -9.77 18.81
N THR A 43 38.92 -8.64 18.10
CA THR A 43 38.33 -8.51 16.75
C THR A 43 39.07 -9.38 15.74
N ILE A 44 40.41 -9.40 15.80
CA ILE A 44 41.25 -10.24 14.94
C ILE A 44 40.90 -11.72 15.14
N SER A 45 40.89 -12.19 16.39
CA SER A 45 40.54 -13.58 16.71
C SER A 45 39.10 -13.93 16.33
N SER A 46 38.15 -13.00 16.53
CA SER A 46 36.75 -13.23 16.16
C SER A 46 36.54 -13.33 14.65
N ILE A 47 37.27 -12.54 13.86
CA ILE A 47 37.23 -12.59 12.40
C ILE A 47 37.81 -13.92 11.91
N ASN A 48 38.96 -14.34 12.44
CA ASN A 48 39.56 -15.62 12.03
C ASN A 48 38.65 -16.79 12.40
N ARG A 49 38.10 -16.81 13.62
CA ARG A 49 37.15 -17.86 14.04
C ARG A 49 35.93 -17.92 13.11
N LYS A 50 35.34 -16.77 12.76
CA LYS A 50 34.19 -16.74 11.83
C LYS A 50 34.56 -17.25 10.44
N PHE A 51 35.78 -16.96 9.99
CA PHE A 51 36.30 -17.47 8.73
C PHE A 51 36.51 -18.99 8.78
N ASP A 52 37.09 -19.51 9.87
CA ASP A 52 37.28 -20.96 10.06
C ASP A 52 35.94 -21.71 10.11
N GLU A 53 34.90 -21.11 10.71
CA GLU A 53 33.56 -21.70 10.83
C GLU A 53 32.75 -21.62 9.52
N ASN A 54 32.81 -20.52 8.78
CA ASN A 54 31.89 -20.23 7.67
C ASN A 54 32.56 -20.11 6.30
N GLY A 55 33.90 -20.14 6.24
CA GLY A 55 34.69 -20.00 5.01
C GLY A 55 34.58 -18.65 4.31
N THR A 56 33.95 -17.65 4.93
CA THR A 56 33.69 -16.34 4.33
C THR A 56 34.08 -15.19 5.24
N VAL A 57 34.49 -14.09 4.61
CA VAL A 57 34.84 -12.81 5.26
C VAL A 57 33.67 -11.82 5.17
N GLU A 58 32.67 -12.13 4.35
CA GLU A 58 31.45 -11.35 4.19
C GLU A 58 30.60 -11.36 5.47
N ASP A 59 29.75 -10.34 5.59
CA ASP A 59 28.77 -10.31 6.68
C ASP A 59 27.78 -11.48 6.51
N LEU A 60 27.69 -12.32 7.55
CA LEU A 60 26.70 -13.40 7.58
C LEU A 60 25.27 -12.84 7.57
N PRO A 61 24.32 -13.56 6.97
CA PRO A 61 22.92 -13.19 7.04
C PRO A 61 22.50 -13.09 8.50
N ARG A 62 21.99 -11.92 8.88
CA ARG A 62 21.51 -11.69 10.24
C ARG A 62 20.17 -12.40 10.39
N SER A 63 19.97 -13.09 11.51
CA SER A 63 18.63 -13.51 11.92
C SER A 63 17.80 -12.23 12.12
N GLY A 64 16.90 -11.97 11.19
CA GLY A 64 16.00 -10.83 11.26
C GLY A 64 15.04 -10.95 12.44
N ARG A 65 14.18 -9.93 12.59
CA ARG A 65 13.06 -10.00 13.54
C ARG A 65 12.13 -11.17 13.16
N PRO A 66 11.73 -12.04 14.09
CA PRO A 66 10.79 -13.12 13.77
C PRO A 66 9.47 -12.56 13.25
N THR A 67 9.03 -13.10 12.12
CA THR A 67 7.77 -12.70 11.48
C THR A 67 6.62 -13.44 12.16
N ILE A 68 5.63 -12.71 12.68
CA ILE A 68 4.40 -13.29 13.29
C ILE A 68 3.52 -13.96 12.21
N LEU A 69 3.69 -13.54 10.95
CA LEU A 69 3.01 -14.10 9.78
C LEU A 69 3.65 -15.44 9.39
N SER A 70 3.02 -16.55 9.78
CA SER A 70 3.25 -17.84 9.15
C SER A 70 2.58 -17.90 7.77
N GLU A 71 2.98 -18.84 6.92
CA GLU A 71 2.34 -19.08 5.62
C GLU A 71 0.85 -19.44 5.79
N GLU A 72 0.51 -20.27 6.77
CA GLU A 72 -0.88 -20.62 7.09
C GLU A 72 -1.74 -19.37 7.40
N LYS A 73 -1.18 -18.41 8.13
CA LYS A 73 -1.89 -17.16 8.48
C LYS A 73 -2.02 -16.23 7.29
N LEU A 74 -1.05 -16.25 6.37
CA LEU A 74 -1.13 -15.53 5.11
C LEU A 74 -2.28 -16.06 4.26
N ASP A 75 -2.36 -17.38 4.09
CA ASP A 75 -3.40 -18.04 3.30
C ASP A 75 -4.80 -17.78 3.90
N GLU A 76 -4.93 -17.89 5.23
CA GLU A 76 -6.18 -17.57 5.95
C GLU A 76 -6.64 -16.12 5.68
N ILE A 77 -5.70 -15.16 5.68
CA ILE A 77 -6.01 -13.74 5.40
C ILE A 77 -6.43 -13.56 3.93
N GLU A 78 -5.73 -14.18 2.99
CA GLU A 78 -6.03 -14.05 1.57
C GLU A 78 -7.40 -14.63 1.22
N GLU A 79 -7.72 -15.83 1.72
CA GLU A 79 -9.03 -16.47 1.53
C GLU A 79 -10.16 -15.62 2.13
N MET A 80 -9.96 -15.10 3.34
CA MET A 80 -10.96 -14.29 4.04
C MET A 80 -11.28 -13.00 3.29
N VAL A 81 -10.27 -12.32 2.76
CA VAL A 81 -10.44 -11.06 2.01
C VAL A 81 -11.07 -11.31 0.65
N THR A 82 -10.72 -12.43 0.01
CA THR A 82 -11.29 -12.84 -1.28
C THR A 82 -12.77 -13.20 -1.13
N SER A 83 -13.11 -13.92 -0.07
CA SER A 83 -14.49 -14.32 0.24
C SER A 83 -15.36 -13.16 0.70
N ASN A 84 -14.81 -12.22 1.49
CA ASN A 84 -15.51 -11.03 1.94
C ASN A 84 -14.68 -9.75 1.72
N PRO A 85 -14.74 -9.16 0.51
CA PRO A 85 -14.00 -7.95 0.17
C PRO A 85 -14.36 -6.72 1.00
N GLN A 86 -15.52 -6.67 1.64
CA GLN A 86 -15.98 -5.50 2.42
C GLN A 86 -15.51 -5.54 3.88
N LEU A 87 -14.79 -6.59 4.27
CA LEU A 87 -14.35 -6.74 5.63
C LEU A 87 -13.40 -5.60 6.04
N SER A 88 -13.67 -5.00 7.19
CA SER A 88 -12.75 -3.99 7.72
C SER A 88 -11.47 -4.66 8.22
N ILE A 89 -10.34 -3.96 8.09
CA ILE A 89 -9.04 -4.43 8.62
C ILE A 89 -9.14 -4.83 10.10
N ARG A 90 -9.90 -4.08 10.90
CA ARG A 90 -10.06 -4.38 12.33
C ARG A 90 -10.80 -5.70 12.55
N GLN A 91 -11.87 -5.95 11.79
CA GLN A 91 -12.62 -7.21 11.89
C GLN A 91 -11.79 -8.38 11.37
N GLY A 92 -11.07 -8.23 10.25
CA GLY A 92 -10.17 -9.26 9.74
C GLY A 92 -9.06 -9.61 10.73
N ALA A 93 -8.40 -8.59 11.30
CA ALA A 93 -7.38 -8.79 12.32
C ALA A 93 -7.91 -9.53 13.56
N ALA A 94 -9.11 -9.15 14.03
CA ALA A 94 -9.76 -9.79 15.18
C ALA A 94 -10.12 -11.26 14.91
N ARG A 95 -10.58 -11.60 13.69
CA ARG A 95 -10.93 -12.98 13.31
C ARG A 95 -9.70 -13.88 13.24
N VAL A 96 -8.61 -13.39 12.65
CA VAL A 96 -7.35 -14.14 12.51
C VAL A 96 -6.56 -14.21 13.82
N GLY A 97 -6.86 -13.32 14.78
CA GLY A 97 -6.19 -13.24 16.08
C GLY A 97 -4.86 -12.48 16.06
N ILE A 98 -4.69 -11.52 15.14
CA ILE A 98 -3.45 -10.75 14.96
C ILE A 98 -3.66 -9.25 15.16
N SER A 99 -2.55 -8.52 15.30
CA SER A 99 -2.63 -7.06 15.39
C SER A 99 -3.13 -6.44 14.07
N LYS A 100 -3.84 -5.31 14.19
CA LYS A 100 -4.29 -4.52 13.03
C LYS A 100 -3.14 -4.18 12.08
N THR A 101 -1.98 -3.80 12.62
CA THR A 101 -0.80 -3.44 11.83
C THR A 101 -0.24 -4.64 11.06
N THR A 102 -0.22 -5.81 11.69
CA THR A 102 0.22 -7.06 11.05
C THR A 102 -0.71 -7.43 9.89
N TYR A 103 -2.02 -7.37 10.11
CA TYR A 103 -3.02 -7.61 9.06
C TYR A 103 -2.87 -6.62 7.88
N GLN A 104 -2.60 -5.35 8.18
CA GLN A 104 -2.34 -4.33 7.14
C GLN A 104 -1.08 -4.64 6.31
N VAL A 105 -0.02 -5.15 6.93
CA VAL A 105 1.20 -5.57 6.21
C VAL A 105 0.89 -6.74 5.28
N ALA A 106 0.15 -7.75 5.76
CA ALA A 106 -0.30 -8.87 4.93
C ALA A 106 -1.12 -8.40 3.72
N MET A 107 -2.11 -7.53 3.93
CA MET A 107 -2.93 -6.96 2.85
C MET A 107 -2.09 -6.24 1.78
N LYS A 108 -1.04 -5.52 2.20
CA LYS A 108 -0.11 -4.84 1.28
C LYS A 108 0.75 -5.84 0.51
N GLN A 109 1.21 -6.92 1.15
CA GLN A 109 1.99 -7.99 0.51
C GLN A 109 1.18 -8.69 -0.59
N PHE A 110 -0.12 -8.89 -0.37
CA PHE A 110 -1.05 -9.43 -1.38
C PHE A 110 -1.54 -8.42 -2.42
N HIS A 111 -1.08 -7.16 -2.35
CA HIS A 111 -1.50 -6.06 -3.21
C HIS A 111 -3.00 -5.74 -3.16
N PHE A 112 -3.69 -6.05 -2.06
CA PHE A 112 -5.07 -5.60 -1.86
C PHE A 112 -5.11 -4.09 -1.60
N LYS A 113 -5.90 -3.38 -2.41
CA LYS A 113 -6.13 -1.94 -2.28
C LYS A 113 -7.57 -1.66 -1.89
N PRO A 114 -7.82 -0.62 -1.08
CA PRO A 114 -9.17 -0.21 -0.76
C PRO A 114 -9.75 0.58 -1.94
N TYR A 115 -10.93 0.19 -2.39
CA TYR A 115 -11.70 0.90 -3.40
C TYR A 115 -13.03 1.35 -2.83
N ARG A 116 -13.49 2.51 -3.29
CA ARG A 116 -14.83 3.01 -3.02
C ARG A 116 -15.61 3.04 -4.33
N PRO A 117 -16.83 2.50 -4.37
CA PRO A 117 -17.66 2.55 -5.56
C PRO A 117 -18.02 4.00 -5.90
N ALA A 118 -18.07 4.29 -7.19
CA ALA A 118 -18.64 5.54 -7.67
C ALA A 118 -20.17 5.47 -7.53
N LEU A 119 -20.77 6.54 -7.01
CA LEU A 119 -22.21 6.74 -7.12
C LEU A 119 -22.46 7.36 -8.49
N ILE A 120 -23.28 6.70 -9.29
CA ILE A 120 -23.70 7.20 -10.59
C ILE A 120 -25.22 7.28 -10.62
N VAL A 121 -25.74 8.28 -11.33
CA VAL A 121 -27.15 8.34 -11.69
C VAL A 121 -27.46 7.15 -12.58
N ASP A 122 -28.56 6.46 -12.28
CA ASP A 122 -29.06 5.39 -13.13
C ASP A 122 -29.80 5.99 -14.33
N LEU A 123 -29.09 6.09 -15.47
CA LEU A 123 -29.65 6.58 -16.73
C LEU A 123 -30.14 5.39 -17.57
N SER A 124 -31.30 5.55 -18.20
CA SER A 124 -31.80 4.64 -19.23
C SER A 124 -31.09 4.88 -20.57
N GLU A 125 -31.22 3.95 -21.51
CA GLU A 125 -30.63 4.11 -22.86
C GLU A 125 -31.20 5.34 -23.57
N ASP A 126 -32.51 5.58 -23.46
CA ASP A 126 -33.19 6.75 -24.03
C ASP A 126 -32.73 8.09 -23.43
N ASP A 127 -32.22 8.10 -22.19
CA ASP A 127 -31.78 9.34 -21.54
C ASP A 127 -30.50 9.90 -22.18
N PHE A 128 -29.69 9.04 -22.81
CA PHE A 128 -28.50 9.50 -23.53
C PHE A 128 -28.89 10.29 -24.79
N ASP A 129 -29.84 9.78 -25.57
CA ASP A 129 -30.32 10.44 -26.79
C ASP A 129 -31.01 11.77 -26.44
N ARG A 130 -31.91 11.76 -25.45
CA ARG A 130 -32.56 12.98 -24.96
C ARG A 130 -31.57 14.01 -24.44
N GLY A 131 -30.51 13.56 -23.78
CA GLY A 131 -29.43 14.43 -23.31
C GLY A 131 -28.68 15.08 -24.48
N SER A 132 -28.41 14.33 -25.54
CA SER A 132 -27.75 14.86 -26.75
C SER A 132 -28.64 15.87 -27.48
N GLU A 133 -29.91 15.52 -27.72
CA GLU A 133 -30.89 16.40 -28.37
C GLU A 133 -31.07 17.71 -27.60
N LEU A 134 -31.11 17.64 -26.27
CA LEU A 134 -31.15 18.83 -25.43
C LEU A 134 -29.90 19.69 -25.64
N CYS A 135 -28.70 19.11 -25.53
CA CYS A 135 -27.46 19.85 -25.72
C CYS A 135 -27.38 20.52 -27.10
N GLU A 136 -27.74 19.81 -28.17
CA GLU A 136 -27.76 20.33 -29.54
C GLU A 136 -28.74 21.50 -29.67
N SER A 137 -29.96 21.38 -29.13
CA SER A 137 -30.95 22.46 -29.13
C SER A 137 -30.46 23.69 -28.36
N TRP A 138 -29.72 23.49 -27.26
CA TRP A 138 -29.18 24.59 -26.46
C TRP A 138 -28.02 25.29 -27.18
N ILE A 139 -27.16 24.55 -27.87
CA ILE A 139 -26.09 25.12 -28.69
C ILE A 139 -26.69 26.01 -29.78
N GLU A 140 -27.69 25.52 -30.53
CA GLU A 140 -28.36 26.31 -31.58
C GLU A 140 -29.00 27.58 -31.01
N LYS A 141 -29.63 27.50 -29.85
CA LYS A 141 -30.23 28.69 -29.19
C LYS A 141 -29.19 29.72 -28.79
N PHE A 142 -28.04 29.30 -28.27
CA PHE A 142 -26.97 30.21 -27.89
C PHE A 142 -26.20 30.79 -29.08
N GLU A 143 -26.12 30.08 -30.21
CA GLU A 143 -25.57 30.64 -31.45
C GLU A 143 -26.47 31.74 -32.02
N ASN A 144 -27.79 31.56 -31.92
CA ASN A 144 -28.76 32.53 -32.41
C ASN A 144 -28.94 33.74 -31.48
N ASP A 145 -28.84 33.53 -30.17
CA ASP A 145 -28.93 34.58 -29.16
C ASP A 145 -27.85 34.36 -28.07
N PRO A 146 -26.67 34.99 -28.24
CA PRO A 146 -25.58 34.88 -27.27
C PRO A 146 -25.92 35.42 -25.88
N ASP A 147 -26.84 36.39 -25.78
CA ASP A 147 -27.21 37.03 -24.51
C ASP A 147 -28.24 36.19 -23.73
N LEU A 148 -28.78 35.13 -24.35
CA LEU A 148 -29.74 34.21 -23.72
C LEU A 148 -29.19 33.64 -22.40
N ILE A 149 -27.88 33.39 -22.30
CA ILE A 149 -27.29 32.80 -21.10
C ILE A 149 -27.48 33.68 -19.86
N ASP A 150 -27.47 34.99 -20.04
CA ASP A 150 -27.66 35.97 -18.96
C ASP A 150 -29.13 36.09 -18.54
N CYS A 151 -30.06 35.58 -19.36
CA CYS A 151 -31.49 35.55 -19.06
C CYS A 151 -31.92 34.29 -18.30
N ILE A 152 -31.02 33.34 -18.05
CA ILE A 152 -31.37 32.05 -17.45
C ILE A 152 -31.16 32.07 -15.94
N PHE A 153 -32.25 31.81 -15.21
CA PHE A 153 -32.19 31.57 -13.78
C PHE A 153 -32.30 30.07 -13.48
N TRP A 154 -31.24 29.51 -12.91
CA TRP A 154 -31.21 28.11 -12.49
C TRP A 154 -31.70 27.98 -11.05
N SER A 155 -32.63 27.06 -10.81
CA SER A 155 -33.06 26.65 -9.48
C SER A 155 -33.03 25.14 -9.37
N ASP A 156 -32.55 24.60 -8.24
CA ASP A 156 -32.66 23.20 -7.89
C ASP A 156 -33.38 23.02 -6.54
N GLU A 157 -33.88 21.82 -6.30
CA GLU A 157 -34.46 21.43 -5.01
C GLU A 157 -33.56 20.36 -4.38
N ALA A 158 -33.06 20.64 -3.17
CA ALA A 158 -32.25 19.72 -2.40
C ALA A 158 -33.06 19.09 -1.26
N LYS A 159 -33.16 17.75 -1.26
CA LYS A 159 -33.81 17.00 -0.17
C LYS A 159 -32.79 16.68 0.93
N PHE A 160 -32.98 17.24 2.12
CA PHE A 160 -32.20 16.91 3.32
C PHE A 160 -32.95 15.91 4.18
N ASN A 161 -32.54 14.64 4.15
CA ASN A 161 -33.14 13.62 4.99
C ASN A 161 -32.46 13.59 6.36
N MET A 162 -33.23 13.60 7.45
CA MET A 162 -32.68 13.43 8.82
C MET A 162 -32.30 11.97 9.12
N ASN A 163 -32.84 11.01 8.36
CA ASN A 163 -32.49 9.60 8.49
C ASN A 163 -31.25 9.30 7.65
N THR A 164 -30.20 8.81 8.32
CA THR A 164 -28.87 8.58 7.77
C THR A 164 -28.92 7.65 6.54
N THR A 165 -28.76 8.22 5.35
CA THR A 165 -28.39 7.45 4.16
C THR A 165 -27.04 6.77 4.41
N VAL A 166 -26.83 5.63 3.75
CA VAL A 166 -25.55 4.91 3.79
C VAL A 166 -24.42 5.86 3.40
N ASN A 167 -23.54 6.18 4.35
CA ASN A 167 -22.38 7.01 4.08
C ASN A 167 -21.45 6.24 3.10
N ARG A 168 -21.35 6.70 1.85
CA ARG A 168 -20.47 6.12 0.82
C ARG A 168 -19.03 5.95 1.31
N HIS A 169 -18.55 6.81 2.20
CA HIS A 169 -17.20 6.70 2.75
C HIS A 169 -16.99 5.39 3.55
N ASN A 170 -18.06 4.77 4.05
CA ASN A 170 -18.05 3.47 4.72
C ASN A 170 -18.17 2.29 3.75
N CYS A 171 -18.55 2.52 2.48
CA CYS A 171 -18.59 1.49 1.45
C CYS A 171 -17.20 1.31 0.83
N THR A 172 -16.27 0.69 1.57
CA THR A 172 -14.95 0.33 1.06
C THR A 172 -14.87 -1.17 0.81
N TYR A 173 -14.30 -1.60 -0.31
CA TYR A 173 -13.99 -3.01 -0.56
C TYR A 173 -12.53 -3.17 -0.99
N TRP A 174 -11.94 -4.32 -0.69
CA TRP A 174 -10.57 -4.66 -0.98
C TRP A 174 -10.49 -5.48 -2.26
N ALA A 175 -9.61 -5.09 -3.19
CA ALA A 175 -9.36 -5.87 -4.41
C ALA A 175 -7.91 -5.69 -4.88
N LYS A 176 -7.39 -6.67 -5.64
CA LYS A 176 -6.05 -6.56 -6.27
C LYS A 176 -6.06 -5.61 -7.47
N LYS A 177 -7.15 -5.59 -8.22
CA LYS A 177 -7.39 -4.70 -9.36
C LYS A 177 -8.65 -3.87 -9.14
N ILE A 178 -8.69 -2.70 -9.76
CA ILE A 178 -9.90 -1.88 -9.76
C ILE A 178 -10.99 -2.64 -10.51
N HIS A 179 -12.07 -2.93 -9.81
CA HIS A 179 -13.31 -3.35 -10.43
C HIS A 179 -14.16 -2.09 -10.46
N THR A 180 -14.62 -1.64 -11.62
CA THR A 180 -15.54 -0.49 -11.72
C THR A 180 -16.90 -0.87 -11.16
N LYS A 181 -16.99 -1.07 -9.84
CA LYS A 181 -18.25 -1.23 -9.14
C LYS A 181 -18.93 0.13 -9.12
N LYS A 182 -19.91 0.29 -10.00
CA LYS A 182 -20.82 1.42 -10.05
C LYS A 182 -22.00 1.10 -9.14
N LEU A 183 -22.23 1.92 -8.13
CA LEU A 183 -23.48 1.89 -7.39
C LEU A 183 -24.43 2.85 -8.09
N LYS A 184 -25.50 2.28 -8.65
CA LYS A 184 -26.60 3.04 -9.22
C LYS A 184 -27.46 3.56 -8.08
N TYR A 185 -27.78 4.84 -8.13
CA TYR A 185 -28.81 5.41 -7.27
C TYR A 185 -29.94 5.90 -8.16
N GLN A 186 -31.16 5.47 -7.83
CA GLN A 186 -32.36 5.99 -8.45
C GLN A 186 -32.69 7.35 -7.84
N ILE A 187 -32.89 8.35 -8.69
CA ILE A 187 -33.49 9.61 -8.26
C ILE A 187 -34.91 9.27 -7.79
N HIS A 188 -35.16 9.29 -6.48
CA HIS A 188 -36.48 8.95 -5.94
C HIS A 188 -37.57 9.90 -6.47
N ASN A 189 -38.57 9.27 -7.10
CA ASN A 189 -39.92 9.70 -7.50
C ASN A 189 -40.08 10.88 -8.46
N LYS A 190 -40.39 10.54 -9.73
CA LYS A 190 -41.42 11.22 -10.52
C LYS A 190 -42.79 10.93 -9.87
N GLU A 191 -43.14 11.62 -8.79
CA GLU A 191 -44.57 11.78 -8.47
C GLU A 191 -45.10 12.87 -9.40
N SER A 192 -45.91 12.45 -10.37
CA SER A 192 -46.65 13.33 -11.25
C SER A 192 -47.67 14.13 -10.43
N TRP A 193 -47.38 15.40 -10.16
CA TRP A 193 -48.36 16.35 -9.64
C TRP A 193 -49.27 16.90 -10.74
N PHE A 194 -49.85 16.02 -11.56
CA PHE A 194 -51.02 16.34 -12.37
C PHE A 194 -52.16 15.42 -11.93
N GLY A 195 -52.72 15.75 -10.77
CA GLY A 195 -54.07 15.38 -10.38
C GLY A 195 -54.91 16.66 -10.42
N ALA A 196 -56.00 16.58 -11.18
CA ALA A 196 -57.10 17.53 -11.34
C ALA A 196 -57.21 18.66 -10.29
N ASP A 197 -57.23 19.91 -10.77
CA ASP A 197 -58.43 20.75 -10.84
C ASP A 197 -58.28 21.80 -11.96
#